data_AF-A0A7S0JM24-F1
#
_entry.id   AF-A0A7S0JM24-F1
#
_cell.length_a   1.000
_cell.length_b   1.000
_cell.length_c   1.000
_cell.angle_alpha   90.00
_cell.angle_beta   90.00
_cell.angle_gamma   90.00
#
_symmetry.space_group_name_H-M   'P 1'
#
loop_
_entity.id
_entity.type
_entity.pdbx_description
1 polymer ?
#
loop_
_entity_poly.entity_id
_entity_poly.type
_entity_poly.pdbx_seq_one_letter_code
_entity_poly.pdbx_strand_id
1 'polypeptide(L)'
;NEQVLIIETINHIRRRLEYPVPFTLIVCYNTPCDLPEIEAELAALDGRVDGPGENLLKVMRVHASTSKAGNLNAALQQVHTDLVVIYDADHHPDPDSLRIMTTQLLRKNAHCVQGSTYIRQCDSLMALLIDAEFFVIFFLAFPAVEIATGMGWFGGSNALWRTGGLRKK
;
A
#
# COMPACT_ATOMS: atom_id res chain seq x y z
N ASN A 1 -5.05 1.87 16.31
CA ASN A 1 -4.23 0.65 16.39
C ASN A 1 -2.84 0.84 15.82
N GLU A 2 -2.65 1.52 14.68
CA GLU A 2 -1.32 1.70 14.06
C GLU A 2 -0.75 3.13 14.24
N GLN A 3 -1.21 3.87 15.25
CA GLN A 3 -0.87 5.29 15.45
C GLN A 3 0.64 5.51 15.57
N VAL A 4 1.35 4.56 16.18
CA VAL A 4 2.80 4.64 16.41
C VAL A 4 3.59 4.43 15.11
N LEU A 5 3.02 3.71 14.14
CA LEU A 5 3.72 3.29 12.92
C LEU A 5 3.42 4.18 11.72
N ILE A 6 2.21 4.75 11.66
CA ILE A 6 1.74 5.43 10.44
C ILE A 6 2.63 6.61 10.03
N ILE A 7 3.13 7.40 10.98
CA ILE A 7 4.04 8.52 10.68
C ILE A 7 5.38 7.99 10.15
N GLU A 8 5.87 6.89 10.70
CA GLU A 8 7.09 6.24 10.20
C GLU A 8 6.90 5.75 8.77
N THR A 9 5.81 5.05 8.48
CA THR A 9 5.50 4.55 7.13
C THR A 9 5.30 5.68 6.12
N ILE A 10 4.59 6.75 6.48
CA ILE A 10 4.47 7.95 5.62
C ILE A 10 5.86 8.51 5.29
N ASN A 11 6.71 8.67 6.30
CA ASN A 11 8.06 9.18 6.12
C ASN A 11 8.94 8.23 5.30
N HIS A 12 8.81 6.92 5.50
CA HIS A 12 9.52 5.90 4.73
C HIS A 12 9.15 6.01 3.25
N ILE A 13 7.86 5.98 2.93
CA ILE A 13 7.38 6.12 1.54
C ILE A 13 7.88 7.43 0.92
N ARG A 14 7.73 8.56 1.61
CA ARG A 14 8.13 9.88 1.08
C ARG A 14 9.63 10.03 0.83
N ARG A 15 10.47 9.34 1.60
CA ARG A 15 11.95 9.46 1.51
C ARG A 15 12.61 8.37 0.69
N ARG A 16 12.00 7.18 0.62
CA ARG A 16 12.64 5.97 0.09
C ARG A 16 11.97 5.43 -1.15
N LEU A 17 10.66 5.62 -1.34
CA LEU A 17 9.98 5.07 -2.51
C LEU A 17 10.35 5.89 -3.75
N GLU A 18 10.90 5.21 -4.75
CA GLU A 18 11.35 5.80 -6.00
C GLU A 18 10.33 5.53 -7.11
N TYR A 19 9.89 6.61 -7.76
CA TYR A 19 9.03 6.52 -8.93
C TYR A 19 9.38 7.64 -9.91
N PRO A 20 9.36 7.39 -11.23
CA PRO A 20 9.86 8.35 -12.23
C PRO A 20 8.96 9.57 -12.43
N VAL A 21 7.75 9.58 -11.86
CA VAL A 21 6.79 10.69 -11.93
C VAL A 21 6.21 10.97 -10.54
N PRO A 22 5.76 12.20 -10.27
CA PRO A 22 5.08 12.53 -9.03
C PRO A 22 3.84 11.66 -8.79
N PHE A 23 3.57 11.31 -7.54
CA PHE A 23 2.36 10.61 -7.13
C PHE A 23 1.66 11.29 -5.96
N THR A 24 0.41 10.90 -5.70
CA THR A 24 -0.31 11.30 -4.49
C THR A 24 -0.34 10.15 -3.50
N LEU A 25 0.20 10.35 -2.30
CA LEU A 25 0.07 9.44 -1.17
C LEU A 25 -1.20 9.81 -0.40
N ILE A 26 -2.20 8.93 -0.42
CA ILE A 26 -3.44 9.10 0.34
C ILE A 26 -3.37 8.24 1.60
N VAL A 27 -3.36 8.89 2.76
CA VAL A 27 -3.45 8.24 4.07
C VAL A 27 -4.92 8.23 4.48
N CYS A 28 -5.58 7.08 4.37
CA CYS A 28 -6.97 6.91 4.80
C CYS A 28 -7.06 6.07 6.07
N TYR A 29 -7.75 6.59 7.08
CA TYR A 29 -7.90 5.92 8.38
C TYR A 29 -9.30 6.11 8.96
N ASN A 30 -9.65 5.27 9.92
CA ASN A 30 -10.85 5.40 10.73
C ASN A 30 -10.50 5.16 12.21
N THR A 31 -11.27 5.78 13.09
CA THR A 31 -11.12 5.62 14.55
C THR A 31 -12.46 5.90 15.23
N PRO A 32 -12.88 5.09 16.23
CA PRO A 32 -14.15 5.29 16.94
C PRO A 32 -14.12 6.51 17.87
N CYS A 33 -12.92 6.99 18.23
CA CYS A 33 -12.70 8.16 19.06
C CYS A 33 -11.65 9.08 18.43
N ASP A 34 -11.65 10.35 18.83
CA ASP A 34 -10.63 11.30 18.40
C ASP A 34 -9.27 10.95 19.02
N LEU A 35 -8.21 11.24 18.26
CA LEU A 35 -6.83 10.94 18.62
C LEU A 35 -6.00 12.21 18.44
N PRO A 36 -6.16 13.22 19.33
CA PRO A 36 -5.76 14.60 19.03
C PRO A 36 -4.29 14.76 18.65
N GLU A 37 -3.39 14.02 19.30
CA GLU A 37 -1.94 14.11 19.05
C GLU A 37 -1.59 13.67 17.61
N ILE A 38 -1.92 12.43 17.26
CA ILE A 38 -1.64 11.88 15.93
C ILE A 38 -2.47 12.55 14.83
N GLU A 39 -3.71 12.95 15.10
CA GLU A 39 -4.55 13.65 14.14
C GLU A 39 -4.01 15.05 13.85
N ALA A 40 -3.44 15.75 14.84
CA ALA A 40 -2.75 17.02 14.63
C ALA A 40 -1.48 16.85 13.79
N GLU A 41 -0.69 15.79 14.02
CA GLU A 41 0.48 15.47 13.20
C GLU A 41 0.09 15.17 11.75
N LEU A 42 -0.92 14.32 11.54
CA LEU A 42 -1.43 14.01 10.21
C LEU A 42 -1.99 15.25 9.51
N ALA A 43 -2.76 16.08 10.21
CA ALA A 43 -3.28 17.34 9.67
C ALA A 43 -2.16 18.30 9.26
N ALA A 44 -1.05 18.35 10.02
CA ALA A 44 0.10 19.17 9.68
C ALA A 44 0.84 18.68 8.43
N LEU A 45 0.67 17.41 8.04
CA LEU A 45 1.26 16.82 6.84
C LEU A 45 0.32 16.91 5.62
N ASP A 46 -0.99 17.05 5.82
CA ASP A 46 -1.97 17.13 4.74
C ASP A 46 -1.70 18.30 3.78
N GLY A 47 -1.80 18.04 2.48
CA GLY A 47 -1.55 19.03 1.43
C GLY A 47 -0.07 19.34 1.16
N ARG A 48 0.87 18.74 1.91
CA ARG A 48 2.31 18.92 1.63
C ARG A 48 2.71 18.29 0.31
N VAL A 49 3.61 18.98 -0.39
CA VAL A 49 4.27 18.50 -1.61
C VAL A 49 5.76 18.50 -1.35
N ASP A 50 6.38 17.31 -1.31
CA ASP A 50 7.79 17.17 -0.97
C ASP A 50 8.36 15.77 -1.34
N GLY A 51 9.61 15.53 -0.93
CA GLY A 51 10.37 14.35 -1.33
C GLY A 51 11.03 14.51 -2.71
N PRO A 52 11.83 13.52 -3.15
CA PRO A 52 12.58 13.60 -4.41
C PRO A 52 11.69 13.70 -5.65
N GLY A 53 10.43 13.28 -5.55
CA GLY A 53 9.45 13.28 -6.65
C GLY A 53 8.38 14.35 -6.57
N GLU A 54 8.45 15.32 -5.64
CA GLU A 54 7.39 16.33 -5.42
C GLU A 54 6.01 15.69 -5.22
N ASN A 55 5.94 14.73 -4.30
CA ASN A 55 4.74 13.92 -4.09
C ASN A 55 3.75 14.67 -3.18
N LEU A 56 2.47 14.67 -3.58
CA LEU A 56 1.39 15.26 -2.77
C LEU A 56 0.97 14.27 -1.67
N LEU A 57 0.91 14.71 -0.42
CA LEU A 57 0.28 13.97 0.66
C LEU A 57 -1.17 14.44 0.86
N LYS A 58 -2.09 13.48 0.99
CA LYS A 58 -3.46 13.72 1.42
C LYS A 58 -3.82 12.86 2.63
N VAL A 59 -4.46 13.44 3.62
CA VAL A 59 -4.94 12.74 4.81
C VAL A 59 -6.46 12.71 4.80
N MET A 60 -7.05 11.54 5.06
CA MET A 60 -8.49 11.33 5.05
C MET A 60 -8.93 10.51 6.26
N ARG A 61 -9.66 11.15 7.18
CA ARG A 61 -10.43 10.44 8.20
C ARG A 61 -11.78 10.01 7.61
N VAL A 62 -12.07 8.71 7.64
CA VAL A 62 -13.30 8.13 7.11
C VAL A 62 -14.25 7.79 8.26
N HIS A 63 -15.01 8.79 8.73
CA HIS A 63 -15.89 8.64 9.90
C HIS A 63 -16.97 7.55 9.75
N ALA A 64 -17.48 7.34 8.53
CA ALA A 64 -18.54 6.36 8.27
C ALA A 64 -18.04 4.91 8.16
N SER A 65 -16.73 4.68 8.26
CA SER A 65 -16.11 3.38 8.05
C SER A 65 -15.58 2.79 9.35
N THR A 66 -15.73 1.47 9.49
CA THR A 66 -15.11 0.66 10.55
C THR A 66 -14.13 -0.38 9.98
N SER A 67 -13.89 -0.37 8.66
CA SER A 67 -13.09 -1.40 7.98
C SER A 67 -12.10 -0.82 6.99
N LYS A 68 -11.01 -1.56 6.75
CA LYS A 68 -10.02 -1.26 5.71
C LYS A 68 -10.67 -1.08 4.34
N ALA A 69 -11.57 -1.98 3.96
CA ALA A 69 -12.28 -1.91 2.68
C ALA A 69 -13.16 -0.64 2.58
N GLY A 70 -13.84 -0.26 3.66
CA GLY A 70 -14.61 0.98 3.71
C GLY A 70 -13.75 2.23 3.53
N ASN A 71 -12.57 2.27 4.16
CA ASN A 71 -11.63 3.39 4.01
C ASN A 71 -11.09 3.47 2.57
N LEU A 72 -10.68 2.34 2.01
CA LEU A 72 -10.19 2.26 0.63
C LEU A 72 -11.26 2.70 -0.36
N ASN A 73 -12.53 2.27 -0.18
CA ASN A 73 -13.63 2.69 -1.04
C ASN A 73 -13.86 4.20 -1.01
N ALA A 74 -13.76 4.85 0.16
CA ALA A 74 -13.86 6.30 0.28
C ALA A 74 -12.66 7.01 -0.39
N ALA A 75 -11.43 6.53 -0.14
CA ALA A 75 -10.22 7.08 -0.74
C ALA A 75 -10.23 6.96 -2.27
N LEU A 76 -10.66 5.81 -2.81
CA LEU A 76 -10.76 5.55 -4.24
C LEU A 76 -11.68 6.52 -4.97
N GLN A 77 -12.65 7.15 -4.30
CA GLN A 77 -13.48 8.18 -4.94
C GLN A 77 -12.65 9.39 -5.39
N GLN A 78 -11.56 9.71 -4.69
CA GLN A 78 -10.66 10.83 -5.00
C GLN A 78 -9.51 10.49 -5.96
N VAL A 79 -9.37 9.21 -6.35
CA VAL A 79 -8.27 8.75 -7.21
C VAL A 79 -8.65 8.91 -8.69
N HIS A 80 -8.07 9.89 -9.37
CA HIS A 80 -8.34 10.15 -10.79
C HIS A 80 -7.28 9.60 -11.76
N THR A 81 -6.25 8.94 -11.23
CA THR A 81 -5.17 8.34 -11.98
C THR A 81 -5.49 6.91 -12.43
N ASP A 82 -4.80 6.43 -13.46
CA ASP A 82 -5.01 5.08 -14.03
C ASP A 82 -4.50 3.95 -13.15
N LEU A 83 -3.55 4.24 -12.27
CA LEU A 83 -2.92 3.28 -11.38
C LEU A 83 -3.10 3.71 -9.92
N VAL A 84 -3.26 2.71 -9.06
CA VAL A 84 -3.31 2.88 -7.61
C VAL A 84 -2.61 1.70 -6.94
N VAL A 85 -1.76 1.99 -5.96
CA VAL A 85 -1.11 0.98 -5.12
C VAL A 85 -1.70 1.05 -3.71
N ILE A 86 -1.90 -0.11 -3.10
CA ILE A 86 -2.42 -0.23 -1.75
C ILE A 86 -1.29 -0.72 -0.84
N TYR A 87 -1.04 -0.01 0.25
CA TYR A 87 -0.11 -0.40 1.30
C TYR A 87 -0.82 -0.38 2.65
N ASP A 88 -0.39 -1.26 3.55
CA ASP A 88 -0.79 -1.21 4.96
C ASP A 88 0.02 -0.15 5.71
N ALA A 89 -0.49 0.27 6.86
CA ALA A 89 0.14 1.31 7.68
C ALA A 89 1.45 0.87 8.34
N ASP A 90 1.79 -0.42 8.27
CA ASP A 90 3.05 -1.01 8.73
C ASP A 90 3.97 -1.41 7.56
N HIS A 91 3.58 -1.09 6.31
CA HIS A 91 4.29 -1.55 5.13
C HIS A 91 5.36 -0.56 4.68
N HIS A 92 6.63 -0.99 4.75
CA HIS A 92 7.78 -0.23 4.27
C HIS A 92 8.25 -0.76 2.90
N PRO A 93 7.69 -0.28 1.77
CA PRO A 93 8.06 -0.78 0.45
C PRO A 93 9.53 -0.53 0.13
N ASP A 94 10.14 -1.45 -0.61
CA ASP A 94 11.49 -1.27 -1.13
C ASP A 94 11.52 -0.17 -2.20
N PRO A 95 12.64 0.56 -2.34
CA PRO A 95 12.70 1.78 -3.16
C PRO A 95 12.14 1.63 -4.57
N ASP A 96 12.49 0.56 -5.26
CA ASP A 96 12.11 0.34 -6.66
C ASP A 96 10.91 -0.60 -6.84
N SER A 97 10.29 -1.03 -5.75
CA SER A 97 9.18 -1.99 -5.77
C SER A 97 8.00 -1.52 -6.62
N LEU A 98 7.60 -0.25 -6.51
CA LEU A 98 6.48 0.32 -7.29
C LEU A 98 6.80 0.38 -8.79
N ARG A 99 8.05 0.71 -9.14
CA ARG A 99 8.54 0.72 -10.53
C ARG A 99 8.54 -0.69 -11.12
N ILE A 100 8.98 -1.69 -10.34
CA ILE A 100 8.96 -3.10 -10.74
C ILE A 100 7.53 -3.57 -10.96
N MET A 101 6.62 -3.33 -10.00
CA MET A 101 5.21 -3.71 -10.13
C MET A 101 4.56 -3.07 -11.36
N THR A 102 4.83 -1.79 -11.62
CA THR A 102 4.33 -1.09 -12.82
C THR A 102 4.83 -1.77 -14.09
N THR A 103 6.13 -2.09 -14.15
CA THR A 103 6.74 -2.76 -15.30
C THR A 103 6.06 -4.12 -15.55
N GLN A 104 5.83 -4.91 -14.50
CA GLN A 104 5.19 -6.22 -14.64
C GLN A 104 3.72 -6.09 -15.05
N LEU A 105 2.98 -5.13 -14.49
CA LEU A 105 1.57 -4.88 -14.81
C LEU A 105 1.40 -4.56 -16.29
N LEU A 106 2.27 -3.69 -16.82
CA LEU A 106 2.27 -3.33 -18.24
C LEU A 106 2.69 -4.50 -19.13
N ARG A 107 3.76 -5.21 -18.77
CA ARG A 107 4.28 -6.36 -19.56
C ARG A 107 3.27 -7.50 -19.67
N LYS A 108 2.58 -7.83 -18.58
CA LYS A 108 1.56 -8.89 -18.56
C LYS A 108 0.19 -8.41 -19.01
N ASN A 109 0.01 -7.11 -19.26
CA ASN A 109 -1.30 -6.47 -19.44
C ASN A 109 -2.32 -6.87 -18.36
N ALA A 110 -1.85 -6.93 -17.11
CA ALA A 110 -2.67 -7.39 -15.99
C ALA A 110 -3.58 -6.29 -15.43
N HIS A 111 -4.61 -6.69 -14.69
CA HIS A 111 -5.44 -5.76 -13.91
C HIS A 111 -4.80 -5.41 -12.55
N CYS A 112 -4.00 -6.32 -12.02
CA CYS A 112 -3.35 -6.23 -10.73
C CYS A 112 -2.00 -6.93 -10.76
N VAL A 113 -1.03 -6.42 -10.00
CA VAL A 113 0.21 -7.11 -9.64
C VAL A 113 0.35 -7.09 -8.13
N GLN A 114 0.47 -8.28 -7.55
CA GLN A 114 0.76 -8.48 -6.14
C GLN A 114 2.28 -8.46 -5.93
N GLY A 115 2.77 -7.53 -5.12
CA GLY A 115 4.14 -7.54 -4.62
C GLY A 115 4.30 -8.57 -3.49
N SER A 116 5.51 -9.11 -3.36
CA SER A 116 5.87 -9.98 -2.26
C SER A 116 6.05 -9.21 -0.96
N THR A 117 5.65 -9.80 0.16
CA THR A 117 5.92 -9.28 1.50
C THR A 117 6.93 -10.17 2.21
N TYR A 118 7.77 -9.59 3.06
CA TYR A 118 8.74 -10.30 3.88
C TYR A 118 8.95 -9.54 5.19
N ILE A 119 9.50 -10.22 6.20
CA ILE A 119 9.87 -9.60 7.47
C ILE A 119 11.30 -9.08 7.36
N ARG A 120 11.48 -7.77 7.58
CA ARG A 120 12.80 -7.13 7.42
C ARG A 120 13.79 -7.49 8.55
N GLN A 121 13.29 -7.74 9.76
CA GLN A 121 14.09 -8.09 10.93
C GLN A 121 13.46 -9.29 11.65
N CYS A 122 14.18 -10.41 11.68
CA CYS A 122 13.70 -11.68 12.26
C CYS A 122 14.36 -11.93 13.62
N ASP A 123 13.97 -11.15 14.63
CA ASP A 123 14.57 -11.23 15.98
C ASP A 123 14.05 -12.39 16.84
N SER A 124 13.16 -13.21 16.29
CA SER A 124 12.61 -14.40 16.97
C SER A 124 12.43 -15.56 16.00
N LEU A 125 12.41 -16.78 16.54
CA LEU A 125 12.08 -17.97 15.75
C LEU A 125 10.69 -17.87 15.10
N MET A 126 9.73 -17.25 15.78
CA MET A 126 8.39 -17.03 15.23
C MET A 126 8.44 -16.10 14.01
N ALA A 127 9.17 -14.99 14.10
CA ALA A 127 9.37 -14.08 12.97
C ALA A 127 10.06 -14.80 11.79
N LEU A 128 11.06 -15.63 12.06
CA LEU A 128 11.72 -16.42 11.03
C LEU A 128 10.76 -17.41 10.34
N LEU A 129 9.89 -18.07 11.09
CA LEU A 129 8.90 -19.00 10.53
C LEU A 129 7.84 -18.27 9.68
N ILE A 130 7.38 -17.11 10.13
CA ILE A 130 6.43 -16.27 9.37
C ILE A 130 7.09 -15.78 8.07
N ASP A 131 8.36 -15.36 8.13
CA ASP A 131 9.10 -14.94 6.93
C ASP A 131 9.27 -16.09 5.92
N ALA A 132 9.59 -17.29 6.41
CA ALA A 132 9.66 -18.49 5.57
C ALA A 132 8.29 -18.83 4.95
N GLU A 133 7.20 -18.69 5.70
CA GLU A 133 5.84 -18.86 5.18
C GLU A 133 5.53 -17.83 4.09
N PHE A 134 5.85 -16.56 4.30
CA PHE A 134 5.69 -15.51 3.29
C PHE A 134 6.50 -15.83 2.04
N PHE A 135 7.74 -16.30 2.18
CA PHE A 135 8.54 -16.73 1.04
C PHE A 135 7.83 -17.81 0.22
N VAL A 136 7.33 -18.87 0.88
CA VAL A 136 6.60 -19.94 0.21
C VAL A 136 5.32 -19.42 -0.47
N ILE A 137 4.55 -18.57 0.21
CA ILE A 137 3.31 -18.02 -0.35
C ILE A 137 3.59 -17.17 -1.60
N PHE A 138 4.49 -16.19 -1.49
CA PHE A 138 4.70 -15.21 -2.55
C PHE A 138 5.56 -15.71 -3.71
N PHE A 139 6.50 -16.62 -3.47
CA PHE A 139 7.43 -17.09 -4.50
C PHE A 139 7.13 -18.48 -5.04
N LEU A 140 6.29 -19.27 -4.35
CA LEU A 140 5.88 -20.60 -4.82
C LEU A 140 4.37 -20.69 -5.02
N ALA A 141 3.57 -20.47 -3.98
CA ALA A 141 2.13 -20.74 -4.04
C ALA A 141 1.39 -19.81 -5.00
N PHE A 142 1.57 -18.49 -4.88
CA PHE A 142 0.90 -17.52 -5.76
C PHE A 142 1.31 -17.67 -7.23
N PRO A 143 2.62 -17.79 -7.58
CA PRO A 143 3.02 -18.07 -8.96
C PRO A 143 2.47 -19.40 -9.47
N ALA A 144 2.44 -20.46 -8.66
CA ALA A 144 1.89 -21.75 -9.07
C ALA A 144 0.39 -21.66 -9.37
N VAL A 145 -0.38 -20.96 -8.54
CA VAL A 145 -1.81 -20.70 -8.79
C VAL A 145 -2.02 -19.86 -10.05
N GLU A 146 -1.20 -18.81 -10.25
CA GLU A 146 -1.25 -17.99 -11.47
C GLU A 146 -1.00 -18.84 -12.72
N ILE A 147 0.01 -19.70 -12.71
CA ILE A 147 0.32 -20.60 -13.83
C ILE A 147 -0.81 -21.62 -14.06
N ALA A 148 -1.35 -22.21 -13.00
CA ALA A 148 -2.35 -23.26 -13.10
C ALA A 148 -3.72 -22.74 -13.54
N THR A 149 -4.09 -21.51 -13.16
CA THR A 149 -5.45 -20.97 -13.34
C THR A 149 -5.52 -19.79 -14.30
N GLY A 150 -4.38 -19.18 -14.63
CA GLY A 150 -4.32 -17.90 -15.34
C GLY A 150 -4.77 -16.70 -14.49
N MET A 151 -5.01 -16.89 -13.18
CA MET A 151 -5.51 -15.85 -12.27
C MET A 151 -4.50 -15.56 -11.16
N GLY A 152 -4.20 -14.28 -10.96
CA GLY A 152 -3.44 -13.81 -9.81
C GLY A 152 -4.32 -13.62 -8.57
N TRP A 153 -3.71 -13.73 -7.39
CA TRP A 153 -4.38 -13.52 -6.10
C TRP A 153 -3.95 -12.20 -5.47
N PHE A 154 -4.89 -11.49 -4.85
CA PHE A 154 -4.61 -10.26 -4.09
C PHE A 154 -4.59 -10.56 -2.59
N GLY A 155 -3.45 -10.29 -1.94
CA GLY A 155 -3.22 -10.54 -0.53
C GLY A 155 -3.69 -9.42 0.42
N GLY A 156 -4.38 -8.40 -0.09
CA GLY A 156 -4.92 -7.30 0.71
C GLY A 156 -4.02 -6.06 0.81
N SER A 157 -2.75 -6.14 0.40
CA SER A 157 -1.77 -5.04 0.49
C SER A 157 -0.61 -5.26 -0.47
N ASN A 158 0.30 -4.28 -0.58
CA ASN A 158 1.43 -4.26 -1.48
C ASN A 158 1.07 -4.70 -2.90
N ALA A 159 -0.02 -4.16 -3.43
CA ALA A 159 -0.50 -4.50 -4.76
C ALA A 159 -0.83 -3.27 -5.58
N LEU A 160 -0.34 -3.27 -6.82
CA LEU A 160 -0.61 -2.25 -7.81
C LEU A 160 -1.79 -2.69 -8.68
N TRP A 161 -2.77 -1.81 -8.80
CA TRP A 161 -3.99 -2.03 -9.56
C TRP A 161 -4.12 -1.01 -10.68
N ARG A 162 -4.74 -1.44 -11.78
CA ARG A 162 -5.45 -0.51 -12.66
C ARG A 162 -6.68 0.01 -11.91
N THR A 163 -6.81 1.31 -11.75
CA THR A 163 -7.90 1.94 -10.99
C THR A 163 -9.29 1.51 -11.47
N GLY A 164 -9.46 1.32 -12.79
CA GLY A 164 -10.72 0.83 -13.37
C GLY A 164 -11.15 -0.56 -12.88
N GLY A 165 -10.22 -1.40 -12.42
CA GLY A 165 -10.50 -2.71 -11.84
C GLY A 165 -11.10 -2.63 -10.42
N LEU A 166 -10.81 -1.57 -9.67
CA LEU A 166 -11.30 -1.36 -8.30
C LEU A 166 -12.60 -0.54 -8.24
N ARG A 167 -12.93 0.20 -9.31
CA ARG A 167 -14.13 1.05 -9.36
C ARG A 167 -15.40 0.32 -9.81
N LYS A 168 -15.29 -0.89 -10.36
CA LYS A 168 -16.46 -1.66 -10.79
C LYS A 168 -17.17 -2.26 -9.57
N LYS A 169 -18.38 -1.78 -9.33
CA LYS A 169 -19.40 -2.45 -8.51
C LYS A 169 -20.34 -3.22 -9.43
#